data_AF-A0A3M2GVC1-F1
#
_entry.id   AF-A0A3M2GVC1-F1
#
_cell.length_a   1.000
_cell.length_b   1.000
_cell.length_c   1.000
_cell.angle_alpha   90.00
_cell.angle_beta   90.00
_cell.angle_gamma   90.00
#
_symmetry.space_group_name_H-M   'P 1'
#
loop_
_entity.id
_entity.type
_entity.pdbx_description
1 polymer ?
#
loop_
_entity_poly.entity_id
_entity_poly.type
_entity_poly.pdbx_seq_one_letter_code
_entity_poly.pdbx_strand_id
1 'polypeptide(L)'
;MGRRVDGGDPRRTPHRPVRAHPGRHPRGGREAHGDRRRDLRPRAVHRTRATVTAGPDPALVEAYRRDGVVVVRGVLEVELLDELAAAVEANRLDPGPDACVYDPDATFWDDYCNWERFDAYRRLALESPLPALVGQLMGSTTVRFFHEHVLVKEAGSAARTPWHHDQPYYCVDGDQLCSVWAPLDPVGPEAALEFVAGSHTGPLRLPRRFVDHADYDSYGDAFPPVPDIDADRDRHRILSWATEPGDVLVFHMRTLHSTPPAATTARRRRAVATRWLGDDAVFARRPGPTSPPMTWLTLEPGAPLVHPRLPAAWRAPGADDAGVTSVA
;
A
#
# COMPACT_ATOMS: atom_id res chain seq x y z
N MET A 1 30.59 -35.26 56.62
CA MET A 1 30.25 -33.98 57.28
C MET A 1 29.09 -33.36 56.51
N GLY A 2 27.83 -33.32 56.93
CA GLY A 2 27.20 -33.44 58.24
C GLY A 2 26.41 -32.14 58.54
N ARG A 3 25.07 -32.26 58.62
CA ARG A 3 24.00 -31.27 59.00
C ARG A 3 23.41 -30.47 57.80
N ARG A 4 22.12 -30.55 57.37
CA ARG A 4 20.79 -30.84 58.00
C ARG A 4 20.45 -29.79 59.09
N VAL A 5 19.33 -29.07 59.19
CA VAL A 5 17.95 -29.21 58.68
C VAL A 5 17.14 -27.90 58.90
N ASP A 6 16.02 -27.77 58.16
CA ASP A 6 14.65 -27.37 58.57
C ASP A 6 14.14 -25.92 58.81
N GLY A 7 12.94 -25.72 58.22
CA GLY A 7 11.77 -25.02 58.78
C GLY A 7 11.48 -23.66 58.13
N GLY A 8 10.32 -23.34 57.55
CA GLY A 8 8.98 -23.92 57.55
C GLY A 8 7.96 -22.76 57.35
N ASP A 9 7.21 -22.78 56.26
CA ASP A 9 5.91 -22.08 56.06
C ASP A 9 4.83 -22.88 56.86
N PRO A 10 3.57 -22.45 57.18
CA PRO A 10 2.77 -21.32 56.66
C PRO A 10 1.82 -20.59 57.65
N ARG A 11 1.16 -19.52 57.17
CA ARG A 11 -0.33 -19.37 57.02
C ARG A 11 -0.84 -17.91 57.12
N ARG A 12 -1.56 -17.51 56.04
CA ARG A 12 -2.94 -16.95 55.96
C ARG A 12 -3.24 -15.59 56.65
N THR A 13 -4.02 -14.64 56.13
CA THR A 13 -4.98 -14.46 55.00
C THR A 13 -5.35 -12.94 54.95
N PRO A 14 -6.47 -12.44 54.35
CA PRO A 14 -6.47 -11.71 53.08
C PRO A 14 -7.03 -10.27 53.18
N HIS A 15 -6.78 -9.39 52.20
CA HIS A 15 -7.55 -8.15 52.05
C HIS A 15 -8.20 -8.05 50.67
N ARG A 16 -9.53 -7.99 50.69
CA ARG A 16 -10.47 -7.64 49.61
C ARG A 16 -11.70 -7.01 50.30
N PRO A 17 -12.62 -6.33 49.61
CA PRO A 17 -12.53 -5.13 48.79
C PRO A 17 -13.19 -3.91 49.49
N VAL A 18 -12.92 -2.70 49.00
CA VAL A 18 -13.61 -1.46 49.43
C VAL A 18 -15.03 -1.43 48.84
N ARG A 19 -16.04 -1.32 49.71
CA ARG A 19 -17.46 -1.07 49.37
C ARG A 19 -17.75 0.43 49.42
N ALA A 20 -18.47 0.93 48.43
CA ALA A 20 -19.02 2.28 48.36
C ALA A 20 -20.24 2.45 49.30
N HIS A 21 -20.35 3.61 49.94
CA HIS A 21 -21.51 4.04 50.73
C HIS A 21 -22.60 4.69 49.86
N PRO A 22 -23.89 4.57 50.22
CA PRO A 22 -25.00 5.17 49.48
C PRO A 22 -25.25 6.62 49.92
N GLY A 23 -25.33 7.53 48.95
CA GLY A 23 -25.71 8.93 49.13
C GLY A 23 -27.24 9.12 49.18
N ARG A 24 -27.67 10.03 50.06
CA ARG A 24 -29.06 10.46 50.27
C ARG A 24 -29.61 11.27 49.09
N HIS A 25 -30.88 11.07 48.77
CA HIS A 25 -31.69 11.97 47.95
C HIS A 25 -32.11 13.23 48.71
N PRO A 26 -32.29 14.35 47.98
CA PRO A 26 -33.48 15.17 48.16
C PRO A 26 -34.28 15.33 46.85
N ARG A 27 -35.60 15.48 47.02
CA ARG A 27 -36.58 15.76 45.97
C ARG A 27 -36.67 17.26 45.69
N GLY A 28 -36.92 17.58 44.42
CA GLY A 28 -37.29 18.90 43.88
C GLY A 28 -36.86 18.86 42.40
N GLY A 29 -37.61 19.25 41.38
CA GLY A 29 -38.82 20.04 41.19
C GLY A 29 -38.93 20.14 39.66
N ARG A 30 -40.16 20.18 39.13
CA ARG A 30 -40.42 20.21 37.68
C ARG A 30 -39.86 21.50 37.06
N GLU A 31 -39.32 21.40 35.85
CA GLU A 31 -39.47 22.45 34.84
C GLU A 31 -39.29 21.86 33.43
N ALA A 32 -40.25 22.16 32.56
CA ALA A 32 -40.30 21.73 31.18
C ALA A 32 -39.57 22.75 30.31
N HIS A 33 -38.57 22.31 29.55
CA HIS A 33 -37.98 23.09 28.45
C HIS A 33 -37.86 22.21 27.20
N GLY A 34 -38.46 22.70 26.12
CA GLY A 34 -38.60 22.00 24.85
C GLY A 34 -37.25 21.82 24.16
N ASP A 35 -36.96 20.56 23.84
CA ASP A 35 -35.82 20.19 23.01
C ASP A 35 -36.20 20.32 21.53
N ARG A 36 -35.75 21.40 20.89
CA ARG A 36 -35.80 21.55 19.43
C ARG A 36 -34.76 20.61 18.83
N ARG A 37 -35.16 19.37 18.58
CA ARG A 37 -34.41 18.45 17.72
C ARG A 37 -34.35 19.04 16.30
N ARG A 38 -33.18 19.57 15.94
CA ARG A 38 -32.85 19.85 14.55
C ARG A 38 -32.76 18.51 13.83
N ASP A 39 -33.73 18.27 12.95
CA ASP A 39 -33.78 17.17 12.01
C ASP A 39 -32.61 17.32 11.01
N LEU A 40 -31.43 16.81 11.38
CA LEU A 40 -30.29 16.69 10.48
C LEU A 40 -30.51 15.46 9.60
N ARG A 41 -31.37 15.62 8.59
CA ARG A 41 -31.43 14.67 7.49
C ARG A 41 -30.13 14.74 6.70
N PRO A 42 -29.41 13.63 6.47
CA PRO A 42 -28.27 13.64 5.58
C PRO A 42 -28.73 14.05 4.18
N ARG A 43 -28.09 15.08 3.63
CA ARG A 43 -28.28 15.47 2.22
C ARG A 43 -27.89 14.27 1.36
N ALA A 44 -28.78 13.88 0.45
CA ALA A 44 -28.49 12.87 -0.56
C ALA A 44 -27.23 13.27 -1.32
N VAL A 45 -26.16 12.50 -1.16
CA VAL A 45 -24.98 12.60 -2.01
C VAL A 45 -25.41 12.03 -3.36
N HIS A 46 -25.47 12.89 -4.37
CA HIS A 46 -25.76 12.46 -5.72
C HIS A 46 -24.61 11.54 -6.18
N ARG A 47 -24.93 10.25 -6.32
CA ARG A 47 -24.10 9.25 -6.97
C ARG A 47 -23.88 9.69 -8.42
N THR A 48 -22.74 10.31 -8.68
CA THR A 48 -22.26 10.49 -10.03
C THR A 48 -21.21 9.42 -10.21
N ARG A 49 -21.54 8.36 -10.97
CA ARG A 49 -20.54 7.43 -11.46
C ARG A 49 -19.61 8.28 -12.32
N ALA A 50 -18.46 8.69 -11.79
CA ALA A 50 -17.49 9.46 -12.55
C ALA A 50 -16.91 8.52 -13.60
N THR A 51 -17.59 8.43 -14.73
CA THR A 51 -16.95 8.01 -15.98
C THR A 51 -15.89 9.07 -16.23
N VAL A 52 -14.64 8.75 -15.89
CA VAL A 52 -13.45 9.52 -16.32
C VAL A 52 -13.37 9.36 -17.84
N THR A 53 -14.19 10.11 -18.56
CA THR A 53 -14.23 10.17 -20.03
C THR A 53 -13.26 11.23 -20.56
N ALA A 54 -12.90 12.21 -19.75
CA ALA A 54 -11.77 13.09 -20.02
C ALA A 54 -10.52 12.48 -19.40
N GLY A 55 -9.46 12.32 -20.21
CA GLY A 55 -8.17 11.85 -19.72
C GLY A 55 -7.56 12.76 -18.63
N PRO A 56 -6.48 12.31 -17.95
CA PRO A 56 -5.81 13.16 -16.99
C PRO A 56 -5.31 14.43 -17.68
N ASP A 57 -5.23 15.52 -16.91
CA ASP A 57 -4.63 16.78 -17.34
C ASP A 57 -3.25 16.50 -18.00
N PRO A 58 -2.97 16.99 -19.22
CA PRO A 58 -1.66 16.87 -19.84
C PRO A 58 -0.50 17.30 -18.94
N ALA A 59 -0.72 18.29 -18.05
CA ALA A 59 0.29 18.70 -17.07
C ALA A 59 0.62 17.60 -16.04
N LEU A 60 -0.37 16.77 -15.68
CA LEU A 60 -0.16 15.62 -14.78
C LEU A 60 0.67 14.54 -15.47
N VAL A 61 0.39 14.26 -16.74
CA VAL A 61 1.17 13.30 -17.55
C VAL A 61 2.62 13.77 -17.67
N GLU A 62 2.84 15.05 -17.96
CA GLU A 62 4.18 15.61 -18.04
C GLU A 62 4.91 15.58 -16.69
N ALA A 63 4.23 15.88 -15.58
CA ALA A 63 4.79 15.76 -14.25
C ALA A 63 5.21 14.31 -13.93
N TYR A 64 4.36 13.32 -14.26
CA TYR A 64 4.68 11.90 -14.08
C TYR A 64 5.90 11.48 -14.90
N ARG A 65 5.98 11.89 -16.18
CA ARG A 65 7.13 11.58 -17.04
C ARG A 65 8.42 12.20 -16.54
N ARG A 66 8.38 13.47 -16.13
CA ARG A 66 9.55 14.21 -15.64
C ARG A 66 10.02 13.71 -14.28
N ASP A 67 9.10 13.51 -13.35
CA ASP A 67 9.43 13.29 -11.94
C ASP A 67 9.38 11.82 -11.54
N GLY A 68 8.73 10.97 -12.34
CA GLY A 68 8.52 9.55 -12.03
C GLY A 68 7.43 9.31 -10.98
N VAL A 69 6.76 10.36 -10.50
CA VAL A 69 5.70 10.27 -9.48
C VAL A 69 4.76 11.47 -9.57
N VAL A 70 3.47 11.22 -9.32
CA VAL A 70 2.44 12.23 -9.11
C VAL A 70 1.48 11.82 -7.99
N VAL A 71 0.80 12.82 -7.41
CA VAL A 71 -0.36 12.60 -6.56
C VAL A 71 -1.63 12.91 -7.34
N VAL A 72 -2.63 12.03 -7.26
CA VAL A 72 -3.96 12.25 -7.85
C VAL A 72 -4.98 12.28 -6.72
N ARG A 73 -5.71 13.38 -6.61
CA ARG A 73 -6.56 13.66 -5.45
C ARG A 73 -7.97 13.12 -5.65
N GLY A 74 -8.53 12.49 -4.62
CA GLY A 74 -9.93 12.06 -4.57
C GLY A 74 -10.40 11.22 -5.76
N VAL A 75 -9.54 10.33 -6.27
CA VAL A 75 -9.85 9.48 -7.44
C VAL A 75 -10.63 8.23 -7.06
N LEU A 76 -10.52 7.76 -5.82
CA LEU A 76 -11.25 6.59 -5.34
C LEU A 76 -12.54 7.02 -4.60
N GLU A 77 -13.64 6.37 -4.98
CA GLU A 77 -14.95 6.57 -4.38
C GLU A 77 -14.98 6.06 -2.93
N VAL A 78 -15.76 6.72 -2.06
CA VAL A 78 -15.85 6.41 -0.63
C VAL A 78 -16.31 4.97 -0.39
N GLU A 79 -17.29 4.50 -1.17
CA GLU A 79 -17.78 3.12 -1.02
C GLU A 79 -16.68 2.08 -1.28
N LEU A 80 -15.80 2.30 -2.26
CA LEU A 80 -14.68 1.39 -2.52
C LEU A 80 -13.65 1.44 -1.38
N LEU A 81 -13.41 2.61 -0.79
CA LEU A 81 -12.49 2.74 0.35
C LEU A 81 -12.99 1.97 1.58
N ASP A 82 -14.29 2.02 1.87
CA ASP A 82 -14.91 1.28 2.97
C ASP A 82 -14.80 -0.24 2.75
N GLU A 83 -15.04 -0.70 1.52
CA GLU A 83 -14.88 -2.11 1.15
C GLU A 83 -13.42 -2.58 1.25
N LEU A 84 -12.47 -1.76 0.81
CA LEU A 84 -11.04 -2.05 0.94
C LEU A 84 -10.62 -2.11 2.41
N ALA A 85 -11.12 -1.20 3.25
CA ALA A 85 -10.85 -1.21 4.68
C ALA A 85 -11.35 -2.50 5.35
N ALA A 86 -12.55 -2.96 4.99
CA ALA A 86 -13.08 -4.24 5.47
C ALA A 86 -12.28 -5.45 4.95
N ALA A 87 -11.89 -5.43 3.68
CA ALA A 87 -11.07 -6.48 3.08
C ALA A 87 -9.68 -6.59 3.72
N VAL A 88 -9.05 -5.47 4.08
CA VAL A 88 -7.76 -5.46 4.81
C VAL A 88 -7.89 -6.14 6.17
N GLU A 89 -8.98 -5.90 6.91
CA GLU A 89 -9.21 -6.60 8.18
C GLU A 89 -9.49 -8.09 7.98
N ALA A 90 -10.27 -8.45 6.96
CA ALA A 90 -10.53 -9.85 6.65
C ALA A 90 -9.24 -10.58 6.23
N ASN A 91 -8.41 -9.95 5.41
CA ASN A 91 -7.11 -10.50 5.00
C ASN A 91 -6.16 -10.67 6.19
N ARG A 92 -6.18 -9.74 7.15
CA ARG A 92 -5.39 -9.88 8.39
C ARG A 92 -5.79 -11.12 9.20
N LEU A 93 -7.07 -11.48 9.19
CA LEU A 93 -7.61 -12.64 9.92
C LEU A 93 -7.46 -13.95 9.16
N ASP A 94 -7.36 -13.89 7.84
CA ASP A 94 -7.16 -15.01 6.93
C ASP A 94 -6.01 -14.69 5.96
N PRO A 95 -4.75 -14.67 6.44
CA PRO A 95 -3.61 -14.23 5.64
C PRO A 95 -3.33 -15.15 4.45
N GLY A 96 -2.79 -14.57 3.37
CA GLY A 96 -2.26 -15.30 2.24
C GLY A 96 -1.03 -16.13 2.58
N PRO A 97 -0.61 -17.03 1.67
CA PRO A 97 0.56 -17.88 1.86
C PRO A 97 1.87 -17.09 1.99
N ASP A 98 1.89 -15.86 1.48
CA ASP A 98 3.07 -15.01 1.41
C ASP A 98 3.03 -13.81 2.38
N ALA A 99 2.08 -13.81 3.32
CA ALA A 99 1.96 -12.76 4.32
C ALA A 99 3.23 -12.66 5.19
N CYS A 100 3.68 -11.44 5.46
CA CYS A 100 4.86 -11.17 6.28
C CYS A 100 4.53 -10.27 7.47
N VAL A 101 5.21 -10.53 8.59
CA VAL A 101 5.19 -9.68 9.79
C VAL A 101 6.64 -9.28 10.08
N TYR A 102 6.89 -7.98 10.09
CA TYR A 102 8.26 -7.42 10.09
C TYR A 102 8.80 -7.09 11.48
N ASP A 103 7.95 -7.11 12.51
CA ASP A 103 8.37 -6.88 13.89
C ASP A 103 7.68 -7.84 14.87
N PRO A 104 8.30 -8.10 16.04
CA PRO A 104 7.77 -9.06 17.03
C PRO A 104 6.38 -8.69 17.59
N ASP A 105 6.03 -7.42 17.57
CA ASP A 105 4.77 -6.89 18.10
C ASP A 105 3.66 -6.87 17.03
N ALA A 106 3.96 -7.35 15.82
CA ALA A 106 3.09 -7.36 14.65
C ALA A 106 2.52 -5.97 14.29
N THR A 107 3.30 -4.92 14.56
CA THR A 107 2.90 -3.54 14.25
C THR A 107 3.12 -3.17 12.80
N PHE A 108 3.92 -3.94 12.05
CA PHE A 108 4.06 -3.82 10.61
C PHE A 108 3.90 -5.20 9.96
N TRP A 109 2.89 -5.31 9.13
CA TRP A 109 2.63 -6.50 8.33
C TRP A 109 2.25 -6.13 6.90
N ASP A 110 2.48 -7.07 6.00
CA ASP A 110 2.05 -6.98 4.62
C ASP A 110 1.59 -8.33 4.08
N ASP A 111 0.93 -8.29 2.93
CA ASP A 111 0.46 -9.46 2.21
C ASP A 111 0.15 -9.07 0.76
N TYR A 112 0.22 -10.00 -0.19
CA TYR A 112 0.06 -9.72 -1.61
C TYR A 112 -0.59 -10.88 -2.37
N CYS A 113 -1.10 -10.60 -3.57
CA CYS A 113 -1.72 -11.59 -4.46
C CYS A 113 -2.98 -12.29 -3.91
N ASN A 114 -3.75 -11.60 -3.07
CA ASN A 114 -5.05 -11.96 -2.54
C ASN A 114 -6.23 -11.33 -3.30
N TRP A 115 -6.01 -10.64 -4.43
CA TRP A 115 -7.09 -10.03 -5.20
C TRP A 115 -8.16 -11.01 -5.69
N GLU A 116 -7.83 -12.28 -5.87
CA GLU A 116 -8.79 -13.34 -6.21
C GLU A 116 -9.62 -13.80 -4.99
N ARG A 117 -9.16 -13.50 -3.78
CA ARG A 117 -9.79 -13.91 -2.50
C ARG A 117 -10.72 -12.84 -1.93
N PHE A 118 -10.44 -11.57 -2.21
CA PHE A 118 -11.22 -10.44 -1.70
C PHE A 118 -11.69 -9.54 -2.85
N ASP A 119 -13.01 -9.50 -3.06
CA ASP A 119 -13.64 -8.74 -4.16
C ASP A 119 -13.24 -7.26 -4.18
N ALA A 120 -13.04 -6.62 -3.03
CA ALA A 120 -12.64 -5.22 -2.95
C ALA A 120 -11.30 -4.94 -3.68
N TYR A 121 -10.33 -5.84 -3.55
CA TYR A 121 -9.04 -5.73 -4.24
C TYR A 121 -9.20 -5.94 -5.74
N ARG A 122 -10.03 -6.90 -6.16
CA ARG A 122 -10.38 -7.11 -7.58
C ARG A 122 -11.06 -5.88 -8.18
N ARG A 123 -12.03 -5.30 -7.47
CA ARG A 123 -12.73 -4.08 -7.90
C ARG A 123 -11.77 -2.90 -8.02
N LEU A 124 -10.85 -2.72 -7.06
CA LEU A 124 -9.79 -1.72 -7.16
C LEU A 124 -8.94 -1.95 -8.42
N ALA A 125 -8.59 -3.19 -8.73
CA ALA A 125 -7.73 -3.55 -9.86
C ALA A 125 -8.42 -3.48 -11.24
N LEU A 126 -9.73 -3.70 -11.34
CA LEU A 126 -10.38 -3.92 -12.65
C LEU A 126 -11.60 -3.04 -12.91
N GLU A 127 -12.19 -2.46 -11.88
CA GLU A 127 -13.44 -1.69 -11.99
C GLU A 127 -13.28 -0.23 -11.53
N SER A 128 -12.16 0.12 -10.89
CA SER A 128 -11.87 1.49 -10.47
C SER A 128 -11.36 2.36 -11.63
N PRO A 129 -11.18 3.67 -11.43
CA PRO A 129 -10.53 4.53 -12.42
C PRO A 129 -9.03 4.26 -12.62
N LEU A 130 -8.39 3.43 -11.77
CA LEU A 130 -6.93 3.26 -11.78
C LEU A 130 -6.37 2.70 -13.09
N PRO A 131 -6.92 1.63 -13.71
CA PRO A 131 -6.40 1.09 -14.97
C PRO A 131 -6.30 2.14 -16.08
N ALA A 132 -7.34 2.97 -16.22
CA ALA A 132 -7.38 4.03 -17.22
C ALA A 132 -6.41 5.16 -16.89
N LEU A 133 -6.31 5.54 -15.60
CA LEU A 133 -5.38 6.56 -15.14
C LEU A 133 -3.93 6.16 -15.41
N VAL A 134 -3.51 4.96 -14.99
CA VAL A 134 -2.12 4.50 -15.18
C VAL A 134 -1.79 4.30 -16.65
N GLY A 135 -2.73 3.81 -17.47
CA GLY A 135 -2.53 3.66 -18.90
C GLY A 135 -2.21 4.98 -19.58
N GLN A 136 -2.94 6.03 -19.22
CA GLN A 136 -2.72 7.37 -19.77
C GLN A 136 -1.42 8.00 -19.25
N LEU A 137 -1.07 7.81 -17.97
CA LEU A 137 0.20 8.30 -17.40
C LEU A 137 1.42 7.62 -18.04
N MET A 138 1.37 6.30 -18.24
CA MET A 138 2.43 5.53 -18.91
C MET A 138 2.46 5.75 -20.43
N GLY A 139 1.40 6.31 -21.02
CA GLY A 139 1.24 6.36 -22.47
C GLY A 139 1.09 4.97 -23.10
N SER A 140 0.48 4.03 -22.38
CA SER A 140 0.27 2.65 -22.83
C SER A 140 -1.02 2.53 -23.64
N THR A 141 -1.06 1.59 -24.58
CA THR A 141 -2.27 1.20 -25.31
C THR A 141 -3.04 0.11 -24.58
N THR A 142 -2.36 -0.76 -23.83
CA THR A 142 -2.96 -1.78 -22.98
C THR A 142 -2.37 -1.70 -21.58
N VAL A 143 -3.20 -1.89 -20.56
CA VAL A 143 -2.76 -2.02 -19.18
C VAL A 143 -3.17 -3.39 -18.66
N ARG A 144 -2.21 -4.10 -18.07
CA ARG A 144 -2.46 -5.33 -17.31
C ARG A 144 -2.25 -5.09 -15.84
N PHE A 145 -3.12 -5.69 -15.05
CA PHE A 145 -2.93 -5.74 -13.60
C PHE A 145 -1.87 -6.82 -13.28
N PHE A 146 -0.87 -6.44 -12.48
CA PHE A 146 0.23 -7.34 -12.10
C PHE A 146 -0.07 -8.05 -10.79
N HIS A 147 -0.21 -7.28 -9.71
CA HIS A 147 -0.64 -7.75 -8.40
C HIS A 147 -1.03 -6.56 -7.52
N GLU A 148 -1.71 -6.84 -6.41
CA GLU A 148 -1.89 -5.94 -5.28
C GLU A 148 -1.02 -6.35 -4.10
N HIS A 149 -0.80 -5.40 -3.21
CA HIS A 149 0.02 -5.53 -2.01
C HIS A 149 -0.60 -4.66 -0.92
N VAL A 150 -1.00 -5.27 0.19
CA VAL A 150 -1.49 -4.59 1.37
C VAL A 150 -0.32 -4.34 2.31
N LEU A 151 -0.19 -3.11 2.80
CA LEU A 151 0.83 -2.75 3.79
C LEU A 151 0.16 -2.03 4.95
N VAL A 152 0.34 -2.52 6.16
CA VAL A 152 -0.29 -1.96 7.36
C VAL A 152 0.75 -1.70 8.43
N LYS A 153 0.86 -0.43 8.84
CA LYS A 153 1.62 -0.01 10.02
C LYS A 153 0.65 0.41 11.11
N GLU A 154 0.59 -0.33 12.19
CA GLU A 154 -0.17 0.00 13.40
C GLU A 154 0.41 1.21 14.11
N ALA A 155 -0.38 1.82 15.01
CA ALA A 155 0.08 2.95 15.80
C ALA A 155 1.26 2.53 16.69
N GLY A 156 2.32 3.35 16.72
CA GLY A 156 3.55 3.07 17.46
C GLY A 156 4.59 2.26 16.69
N SER A 157 4.29 1.81 15.46
CA SER A 157 5.30 1.15 14.62
C SER A 157 6.45 2.12 14.32
N ALA A 158 7.67 1.65 14.55
CA ALA A 158 8.91 2.33 14.18
C ALA A 158 9.54 1.76 12.90
N ALA A 159 8.84 0.81 12.24
CA ALA A 159 9.37 0.15 11.06
C ALA A 159 9.54 1.15 9.91
N ARG A 160 10.78 1.33 9.46
CA ARG A 160 11.12 2.19 8.34
C ARG A 160 11.07 1.40 7.04
N THR A 161 10.56 2.02 5.99
CA THR A 161 10.77 1.54 4.61
C THR A 161 12.04 2.22 4.07
N PRO A 162 13.13 1.47 3.77
CA PRO A 162 14.37 2.06 3.29
C PRO A 162 14.19 2.68 1.89
N TRP A 163 15.13 3.52 1.46
CA TRP A 163 15.21 3.94 0.06
C TRP A 163 15.37 2.72 -0.85
N HIS A 164 14.43 2.54 -1.77
CA HIS A 164 14.40 1.47 -2.75
C HIS A 164 13.55 1.89 -3.96
N HIS A 165 13.54 1.06 -5.00
CA HIS A 165 12.50 1.10 -6.02
C HIS A 165 11.98 -0.30 -6.28
N ASP A 166 10.78 -0.42 -6.84
CA ASP A 166 9.99 -1.66 -6.86
C ASP A 166 10.48 -2.68 -7.91
N GLN A 167 10.86 -2.23 -9.11
CA GLN A 167 11.15 -3.11 -10.25
C GLN A 167 12.17 -4.25 -9.98
N PRO A 168 13.28 -4.08 -9.23
CA PRO A 168 14.19 -5.20 -8.97
C PRO A 168 13.57 -6.29 -8.09
N TYR A 169 12.52 -6.03 -7.33
CA TYR A 169 11.82 -7.09 -6.56
C TYR A 169 10.93 -7.97 -7.44
N TYR A 170 10.65 -7.56 -8.67
CA TYR A 170 9.66 -8.21 -9.53
C TYR A 170 10.30 -8.90 -10.74
N CYS A 171 9.62 -9.93 -11.26
CA CYS A 171 10.02 -10.69 -12.44
C CYS A 171 9.68 -9.98 -13.78
N VAL A 172 9.88 -8.66 -13.86
CA VAL A 172 9.47 -7.85 -15.01
C VAL A 172 10.48 -6.77 -15.37
N ASP A 173 10.82 -6.68 -16.67
CA ASP A 173 11.51 -5.54 -17.26
C ASP A 173 10.57 -4.78 -18.20
N GLY A 174 10.94 -3.54 -18.51
CA GLY A 174 10.11 -2.55 -19.21
C GLY A 174 10.25 -1.16 -18.61
N ASP A 175 9.66 -0.18 -19.28
CA ASP A 175 9.58 1.23 -18.88
C ASP A 175 8.15 1.65 -18.54
N GLN A 176 7.15 1.02 -19.17
CA GLN A 176 5.74 1.27 -18.84
C GLN A 176 5.31 0.42 -17.64
N LEU A 177 5.97 0.64 -16.50
CA LEU A 177 5.74 -0.10 -15.27
C LEU A 177 5.39 0.87 -14.13
N CYS A 178 4.20 0.72 -13.58
CA CYS A 178 3.64 1.68 -12.62
C CYS A 178 3.20 1.02 -11.32
N SER A 179 3.49 1.70 -10.21
CA SER A 179 2.97 1.44 -8.88
C SER A 179 1.92 2.50 -8.52
N VAL A 180 0.80 2.06 -7.95
CA VAL A 180 -0.18 2.96 -7.34
C VAL A 180 -0.26 2.62 -5.87
N TRP A 181 -0.17 3.62 -5.00
CA TRP A 181 -0.31 3.48 -3.56
C TRP A 181 -1.55 4.25 -3.10
N ALA A 182 -2.53 3.54 -2.55
CA ALA A 182 -3.79 4.10 -2.07
C ALA A 182 -3.90 3.97 -0.54
N PRO A 183 -3.81 5.06 0.22
CA PRO A 183 -4.04 5.05 1.66
C PRO A 183 -5.51 4.81 2.00
N LEU A 184 -5.76 4.04 3.07
CA LEU A 184 -7.09 3.91 3.67
C LEU A 184 -7.25 4.73 4.96
N ASP A 185 -6.19 5.37 5.41
CA ASP A 185 -6.14 6.24 6.59
C ASP A 185 -5.43 7.55 6.21
N PRO A 186 -5.76 8.70 6.82
CA PRO A 186 -5.04 9.95 6.59
C PRO A 186 -3.56 9.82 6.90
N VAL A 187 -2.71 10.33 6.00
CA VAL A 187 -1.25 10.31 6.16
C VAL A 187 -0.71 11.73 6.14
N GLY A 188 -0.24 12.16 7.31
CA GLY A 188 0.39 13.46 7.50
C GLY A 188 1.80 13.54 6.93
N PRO A 189 2.37 14.76 6.80
CA PRO A 189 3.72 14.98 6.27
C PRO A 189 4.83 14.17 6.98
N GLU A 190 4.66 13.87 8.27
CA GLU A 190 5.60 13.11 9.09
C GLU A 190 5.72 11.62 8.71
N ALA A 191 4.70 11.07 8.04
CA ALA A 191 4.61 9.66 7.65
C ALA A 191 4.38 9.46 6.14
N ALA A 192 4.32 10.57 5.39
CA ALA A 192 4.15 10.58 3.94
C ALA A 192 5.35 9.93 3.25
N LEU A 193 5.09 9.22 2.15
CA LEU A 193 6.16 8.67 1.32
C LEU A 193 7.01 9.81 0.74
N GLU A 194 8.31 9.56 0.64
CA GLU A 194 9.27 10.44 -0.02
C GLU A 194 9.73 9.81 -1.33
N PHE A 195 9.95 10.63 -2.36
CA PHE A 195 10.36 10.19 -3.69
C PHE A 195 11.50 11.06 -4.21
N VAL A 196 12.53 10.47 -4.82
CA VAL A 196 13.56 11.23 -5.54
C VAL A 196 13.06 11.50 -6.96
N ALA A 197 12.70 12.75 -7.26
CA ALA A 197 12.19 13.12 -8.58
C ALA A 197 13.20 12.79 -9.69
N GLY A 198 12.73 12.14 -10.76
CA GLY A 198 13.52 11.80 -11.94
C GLY A 198 14.39 10.55 -11.80
N SER A 199 14.42 9.93 -10.60
CA SER A 199 15.26 8.76 -10.34
C SER A 199 14.86 7.51 -11.15
N HIS A 200 13.64 7.46 -11.69
CA HIS A 200 13.16 6.39 -12.57
C HIS A 200 13.92 6.29 -13.89
N THR A 201 14.61 7.34 -14.31
CA THR A 201 15.47 7.35 -15.51
C THR A 201 16.87 6.76 -15.25
N GLY A 202 17.21 6.49 -13.98
CA GLY A 202 18.47 5.89 -13.58
C GLY A 202 18.52 4.36 -13.77
N PRO A 203 19.67 3.74 -13.51
CA PRO A 203 19.81 2.29 -13.56
C PRO A 203 19.00 1.62 -12.45
N LEU A 204 18.67 0.33 -12.65
CA LEU A 204 18.21 -0.54 -11.57
C LEU A 204 19.26 -0.56 -10.44
N ARG A 205 18.77 -0.65 -9.21
CA ARG A 205 19.57 -0.70 -7.98
C ARG A 205 19.34 -2.02 -7.27
N LEU A 206 20.27 -2.38 -6.40
CA LEU A 206 20.11 -3.56 -5.55
C LEU A 206 18.81 -3.45 -4.73
N PRO A 207 17.97 -4.51 -4.70
CA PRO A 207 16.87 -4.57 -3.75
C PRO A 207 17.43 -4.70 -2.33
N ARG A 208 16.69 -4.17 -1.36
CA ARG A 208 17.04 -4.11 0.06
C ARG A 208 16.01 -4.85 0.90
N ARG A 209 16.46 -5.62 1.88
CA ARG A 209 15.56 -6.27 2.83
C ARG A 209 14.92 -5.24 3.74
N PHE A 210 13.62 -5.35 4.01
CA PHE A 210 12.92 -4.37 4.84
C PHE A 210 13.18 -4.56 6.34
N VAL A 211 13.64 -5.75 6.75
CA VAL A 211 13.92 -6.08 8.16
C VAL A 211 15.20 -5.42 8.69
N ASP A 212 16.28 -5.42 7.89
CA ASP A 212 17.61 -4.94 8.30
C ASP A 212 18.22 -3.92 7.33
N HIS A 213 17.50 -3.59 6.24
CA HIS A 213 17.93 -2.67 5.19
C HIS A 213 19.22 -3.08 4.47
N ALA A 214 19.66 -4.33 4.61
CA ALA A 214 20.80 -4.84 3.86
C ALA A 214 20.42 -5.12 2.40
N ASP A 215 21.39 -5.05 1.50
CA ASP A 215 21.21 -5.48 0.11
C ASP A 215 20.99 -7.01 0.04
N TYR A 216 20.31 -7.47 -1.01
CA TYR A 216 20.16 -8.91 -1.26
C TYR A 216 21.47 -9.52 -1.78
N ASP A 217 22.10 -10.36 -0.96
CA ASP A 217 23.35 -11.06 -1.29
C ASP A 217 23.26 -11.84 -2.63
N SER A 218 22.08 -12.38 -2.96
CA SER A 218 21.83 -13.12 -4.19
C SER A 218 22.08 -12.33 -5.48
N TYR A 219 22.12 -11.00 -5.41
CA TYR A 219 22.36 -10.15 -6.58
C TYR A 219 23.84 -9.96 -6.90
N GLY A 220 24.75 -10.15 -5.94
CA GLY A 220 26.17 -9.80 -6.10
C GLY A 220 26.33 -8.40 -6.71
N ASP A 221 27.10 -8.30 -7.79
CA ASP A 221 27.37 -7.05 -8.51
C ASP A 221 26.41 -6.77 -9.68
N ALA A 222 25.26 -7.47 -9.76
CA ALA A 222 24.33 -7.34 -10.89
C ALA A 222 23.80 -5.91 -11.06
N PHE A 223 23.57 -5.20 -9.96
CA PHE A 223 23.14 -3.79 -9.94
C PHE A 223 24.00 -2.98 -8.96
N PRO A 224 24.19 -1.68 -9.18
CA PRO A 224 24.81 -0.81 -8.18
C PRO A 224 23.90 -0.65 -6.96
N PRO A 225 24.46 -0.37 -5.76
CA PRO A 225 23.67 -0.11 -4.57
C PRO A 225 22.82 1.15 -4.70
N VAL A 226 21.79 1.25 -3.87
CA VAL A 226 21.03 2.49 -3.69
C VAL A 226 21.95 3.55 -3.08
N PRO A 227 22.07 4.76 -3.65
CA PRO A 227 22.86 5.83 -3.04
C PRO A 227 22.31 6.21 -1.66
N ASP A 228 23.18 6.74 -0.79
CA ASP A 228 22.76 7.25 0.51
C ASP A 228 22.03 8.60 0.36
N ILE A 229 20.75 8.52 0.01
CA ILE A 229 19.88 9.68 -0.19
C ILE A 229 19.75 10.51 1.09
N ASP A 230 19.79 9.87 2.27
CA ASP A 230 19.60 10.57 3.55
C ASP A 230 20.83 11.39 3.95
N ALA A 231 22.03 10.93 3.59
CA ALA A 231 23.26 11.69 3.79
C ALA A 231 23.38 12.90 2.83
N ASP A 232 22.87 12.76 1.60
CA ASP A 232 23.04 13.72 0.50
C ASP A 232 21.70 14.40 0.09
N ARG A 233 20.75 14.59 1.01
CA ARG A 233 19.38 15.07 0.69
C ARG A 233 19.35 16.38 -0.10
N ASP A 234 20.29 17.29 0.13
CA ASP A 234 20.41 18.57 -0.56
C ASP A 234 20.76 18.44 -2.06
N ARG A 235 21.32 17.31 -2.46
CA ARG A 235 21.60 16.97 -3.86
C ARG A 235 20.40 16.40 -4.61
N HIS A 236 19.31 16.13 -3.89
CA HIS A 236 18.14 15.45 -4.43
C HIS A 236 16.91 16.34 -4.35
N ARG A 237 16.13 16.37 -5.42
CA ARG A 237 14.79 16.96 -5.39
C ARG A 237 13.82 15.92 -4.82
N ILE A 238 13.62 15.96 -3.51
CA ILE A 238 12.73 15.04 -2.80
C ILE A 238 11.29 15.58 -2.84
N LEU A 239 10.37 14.78 -3.36
CA LEU A 239 8.94 15.08 -3.40
C LEU A 239 8.21 14.26 -2.33
N SER A 240 7.23 14.87 -1.69
CA SER A 240 6.37 14.21 -0.71
C SER A 240 5.02 14.93 -0.62
N TRP A 241 3.96 14.18 -0.32
CA TRP A 241 2.61 14.70 -0.19
C TRP A 241 1.91 14.04 0.99
N ALA A 242 1.29 14.84 1.86
CA ALA A 242 0.23 14.34 2.71
C ALA A 242 -0.94 13.86 1.84
N THR A 243 -1.65 12.82 2.28
CA THR A 243 -2.73 12.17 1.52
C THR A 243 -3.90 11.84 2.42
N GLU A 244 -5.11 12.02 1.88
CA GLU A 244 -6.35 11.59 2.52
C GLU A 244 -6.89 10.32 1.84
N PRO A 245 -7.75 9.51 2.50
CA PRO A 245 -8.47 8.44 1.83
C PRO A 245 -9.19 8.96 0.58
N GLY A 246 -8.98 8.29 -0.56
CA GLY A 246 -9.44 8.72 -1.87
C GLY A 246 -8.34 9.25 -2.78
N ASP A 247 -7.25 9.77 -2.20
CA ASP A 247 -6.05 10.12 -2.95
C ASP A 247 -5.27 8.88 -3.36
N VAL A 248 -4.43 9.00 -4.39
CA VAL A 248 -3.42 7.98 -4.72
C VAL A 248 -2.10 8.63 -5.10
N LEU A 249 -1.01 7.96 -4.75
CA LEU A 249 0.32 8.24 -5.30
C LEU A 249 0.56 7.27 -6.45
N VAL A 250 0.88 7.80 -7.63
CA VAL A 250 1.17 7.03 -8.84
C VAL A 250 2.61 7.27 -9.24
N PHE A 251 3.43 6.22 -9.27
CA PHE A 251 4.86 6.34 -9.52
C PHE A 251 5.38 5.19 -10.40
N HIS A 252 6.40 5.49 -11.20
CA HIS A 252 7.09 4.48 -11.98
C HIS A 252 7.80 3.50 -11.02
N MET A 253 7.80 2.21 -11.34
CA MET A 253 8.45 1.17 -10.52
C MET A 253 9.98 1.37 -10.31
N ARG A 254 10.64 2.29 -11.03
CA ARG A 254 12.06 2.65 -10.83
C ARG A 254 12.26 3.92 -10.00
N THR A 255 11.18 4.63 -9.64
CA THR A 255 11.28 5.82 -8.79
C THR A 255 11.73 5.41 -7.40
N LEU A 256 12.89 5.91 -6.98
CA LEU A 256 13.41 5.73 -5.63
C LEU A 256 12.45 6.38 -4.65
N HIS A 257 12.01 5.60 -3.67
CA HIS A 257 11.08 6.04 -2.65
C HIS A 257 11.39 5.41 -1.29
N SER A 258 10.94 6.07 -0.23
CA SER A 258 11.11 5.63 1.15
C SER A 258 10.03 6.20 2.08
N THR A 259 10.04 5.80 3.35
CA THR A 259 9.40 6.58 4.41
C THR A 259 10.45 7.40 5.18
N PRO A 260 10.09 8.58 5.71
CA PRO A 260 11.00 9.44 6.46
C PRO A 260 11.73 8.70 7.60
N PRO A 261 13.00 9.04 7.90
CA PRO A 261 13.80 8.36 8.92
C PRO A 261 13.19 8.37 10.34
N ALA A 262 12.42 9.40 10.68
CA ALA A 262 11.77 9.57 11.98
C ALA A 262 10.26 9.26 11.93
N ALA A 263 9.78 8.58 10.89
CA ALA A 263 8.37 8.22 10.76
C ALA A 263 7.99 7.22 11.86
N THR A 264 7.45 7.74 12.96
CA THR A 264 6.64 6.95 13.90
C THR A 264 5.19 7.17 13.55
N THR A 265 4.45 6.09 13.39
CA THR A 265 3.03 6.17 13.07
C THR A 265 2.26 6.49 14.35
N ALA A 266 1.97 7.77 14.61
CA ALA A 266 1.11 8.17 15.74
C ALA A 266 -0.31 7.58 15.62
N ARG A 267 -0.71 7.24 14.40
CA ARG A 267 -1.97 6.58 14.06
C ARG A 267 -1.68 5.41 13.13
N ARG A 268 -2.58 4.43 13.13
CA ARG A 268 -2.58 3.33 12.17
C ARG A 268 -2.59 3.87 10.74
N ARG A 269 -1.84 3.22 9.85
CA ARG A 269 -1.68 3.56 8.44
C ARG A 269 -1.78 2.28 7.59
N ARG A 270 -2.94 2.06 6.99
CA ARG A 270 -3.16 1.03 5.97
C ARG A 270 -3.02 1.61 4.57
N ALA A 271 -2.47 0.83 3.67
CA ALA A 271 -2.49 1.11 2.25
C ALA A 271 -2.72 -0.17 1.45
N VAL A 272 -3.47 -0.03 0.35
CA VAL A 272 -3.57 -1.03 -0.70
C VAL A 272 -2.83 -0.48 -1.90
N ALA A 273 -1.74 -1.14 -2.27
CA ALA A 273 -0.94 -0.78 -3.42
C ALA A 273 -1.22 -1.74 -4.57
N THR A 274 -1.18 -1.25 -5.81
CA THR A 274 -1.36 -2.05 -7.02
C THR A 274 -0.18 -1.83 -7.96
N ARG A 275 0.14 -2.84 -8.76
CA ARG A 275 1.22 -2.82 -9.74
C ARG A 275 0.65 -3.09 -11.13
N TRP A 276 1.16 -2.37 -12.12
CA TRP A 276 0.59 -2.32 -13.46
C TRP A 276 1.66 -2.42 -14.53
N LEU A 277 1.28 -3.06 -15.63
CA LEU A 277 2.14 -3.34 -16.76
C LEU A 277 1.56 -2.70 -18.02
N GLY A 278 2.41 -1.97 -18.74
CA GLY A 278 2.11 -1.45 -20.06
C GLY A 278 2.52 -2.41 -21.18
N ASP A 279 2.68 -1.85 -22.38
CA ASP A 279 2.86 -2.63 -23.61
C ASP A 279 4.27 -3.24 -23.73
N ASP A 280 5.27 -2.61 -23.13
CA ASP A 280 6.68 -3.02 -23.19
C ASP A 280 7.11 -3.97 -22.06
N ALA A 281 6.17 -4.38 -21.21
CA ALA A 281 6.45 -5.27 -20.09
C ALA A 281 6.83 -6.68 -20.57
N VAL A 282 8.02 -7.13 -20.19
CA VAL A 282 8.56 -8.44 -20.53
C VAL A 282 8.99 -9.20 -19.28
N PHE A 283 8.94 -10.54 -19.34
CA PHE A 283 9.42 -11.38 -18.26
C PHE A 283 10.91 -11.21 -18.04
N ALA A 284 11.29 -11.05 -16.79
CA ALA A 284 12.68 -10.94 -16.38
C ALA A 284 13.02 -11.96 -15.30
N ARG A 285 14.15 -12.64 -15.50
CA ARG A 285 14.72 -13.51 -14.48
C ARG A 285 15.61 -12.69 -13.56
N ARG A 286 15.29 -12.68 -12.27
CA ARG A 286 16.11 -12.04 -11.24
C ARG A 286 17.16 -13.01 -10.68
N PRO A 287 18.35 -12.52 -10.27
CA PRO A 287 19.35 -13.33 -9.56
C PRO A 287 18.83 -13.90 -8.24
N GLY A 288 18.00 -13.13 -7.53
CA GLY A 288 17.40 -13.49 -6.25
C GLY A 288 15.91 -13.83 -6.33
N PRO A 289 15.29 -14.14 -5.17
CA PRO A 289 13.85 -14.31 -5.10
C PRO A 289 13.13 -13.01 -5.50
N THR A 290 11.97 -13.17 -6.11
CA THR A 290 11.04 -12.07 -6.39
C THR A 290 9.96 -12.04 -5.31
N SER A 291 9.35 -10.88 -5.11
CA SER A 291 8.24 -10.69 -4.18
C SER A 291 7.16 -9.87 -4.91
N PRO A 292 6.04 -10.46 -5.34
CA PRO A 292 5.66 -11.86 -5.14
C PRO A 292 6.58 -12.84 -5.90
N PRO A 293 6.76 -14.08 -5.40
CA PRO A 293 7.58 -15.10 -6.06
C PRO A 293 7.12 -15.49 -7.47
N MET A 294 5.83 -15.32 -7.78
CA MET A 294 5.19 -15.65 -9.06
C MET A 294 5.61 -17.00 -9.67
N THR A 295 5.72 -18.04 -8.85
CA THR A 295 6.25 -19.37 -9.23
C THR A 295 5.46 -20.07 -10.34
N TRP A 296 4.22 -19.63 -10.59
CA TRP A 296 3.36 -20.11 -11.66
C TRP A 296 3.67 -19.48 -13.04
N LEU A 297 4.49 -18.44 -13.11
CA LEU A 297 4.85 -17.78 -14.36
C LEU A 297 6.06 -18.46 -15.01
N THR A 298 5.81 -19.27 -16.04
CA THR A 298 6.84 -20.04 -16.75
C THR A 298 7.09 -19.46 -18.15
N LEU A 299 7.65 -18.25 -18.19
CA LEU A 299 8.02 -17.57 -19.44
C LEU A 299 9.55 -17.55 -19.62
N GLU A 300 9.99 -17.42 -20.87
CA GLU A 300 11.40 -17.15 -21.17
C GLU A 300 11.73 -15.68 -20.95
N PRO A 301 12.94 -15.32 -20.47
CA PRO A 301 13.34 -13.93 -20.34
C PRO A 301 13.18 -13.15 -21.66
N GLY A 302 12.59 -11.96 -21.58
CA GLY A 302 12.28 -11.12 -22.74
C GLY A 302 10.94 -11.45 -23.43
N ALA A 303 10.24 -12.52 -23.05
CA ALA A 303 8.90 -12.79 -23.55
C ALA A 303 7.90 -11.73 -23.03
N PRO A 304 6.93 -11.29 -23.85
CA PRO A 304 5.87 -10.39 -23.39
C PRO A 304 5.17 -10.94 -22.15
N LEU A 305 4.96 -10.10 -21.14
CA LEU A 305 4.39 -10.52 -19.86
C LEU A 305 2.85 -10.56 -19.94
N VAL A 306 2.35 -11.50 -20.75
CA VAL A 306 0.92 -11.72 -21.00
C VAL A 306 0.53 -13.10 -20.47
N HIS A 307 -0.40 -13.14 -19.51
CA HIS A 307 -0.84 -14.39 -18.89
C HIS A 307 -2.29 -14.25 -18.39
N PRO A 308 -3.13 -15.31 -18.38
CA PRO A 308 -4.50 -15.24 -17.86
C PRO A 308 -4.63 -14.73 -16.42
N ARG A 309 -3.62 -15.00 -15.58
CA ARG A 309 -3.52 -14.49 -14.19
C ARG A 309 -3.04 -13.04 -14.09
N LEU A 310 -2.71 -12.41 -15.21
CA LEU A 310 -2.30 -11.01 -15.34
C LEU A 310 -3.31 -10.29 -16.25
N PRO A 311 -4.56 -10.13 -15.79
CA PRO A 311 -5.67 -9.74 -16.64
C PRO A 311 -5.45 -8.36 -17.27
N ALA A 312 -5.88 -8.21 -18.52
CA ALA A 312 -6.03 -6.90 -19.13
C ALA A 312 -7.10 -6.12 -18.37
N ALA A 313 -6.72 -4.98 -17.81
CA ALA A 313 -7.58 -4.13 -17.00
C ALA A 313 -8.11 -2.92 -17.79
N TRP A 314 -7.39 -2.50 -18.83
CA TRP A 314 -7.78 -1.38 -19.67
C TRP A 314 -7.11 -1.41 -21.05
N ARG A 315 -7.77 -0.78 -22.02
CA ARG A 315 -7.25 -0.50 -23.36
C ARG A 315 -7.54 0.94 -23.74
N ALA A 316 -6.61 1.58 -24.45
CA ALA A 316 -6.79 2.90 -24.99
C ALA A 316 -7.97 2.94 -25.98
N PRO A 317 -8.80 4.00 -25.95
CA PRO A 317 -9.84 4.18 -26.95
C PRO A 317 -9.26 4.16 -28.37
N GLY A 318 -9.81 3.32 -29.25
CA GLY A 318 -9.36 3.20 -30.64
C GLY A 318 -8.14 2.29 -30.87
N ALA A 319 -7.65 1.58 -29.84
CA ALA A 319 -6.75 0.46 -30.07
C ALA A 319 -7.56 -0.73 -30.66
N ASP A 320 -7.23 -1.15 -31.88
CA ASP A 320 -7.91 -2.28 -32.55
C ASP A 320 -7.74 -3.60 -31.77
N ASP A 321 -8.76 -4.46 -31.82
CA ASP A 321 -8.76 -5.83 -31.30
C ASP A 321 -7.87 -6.75 -32.17
N ALA A 322 -6.57 -6.48 -32.18
CA ALA A 322 -5.59 -7.43 -32.71
C ALA A 322 -5.37 -8.56 -31.70
N GLY A 323 -6.32 -9.50 -31.64
CA GLY A 323 -6.08 -10.88 -31.22
C GLY A 323 -6.06 -11.15 -29.72
N VAL A 324 -7.24 -11.20 -29.09
CA VAL A 324 -7.47 -12.09 -27.94
C VAL A 324 -8.69 -12.94 -28.23
N THR A 325 -8.45 -14.19 -28.63
CA THR A 325 -9.45 -15.24 -28.58
C THR A 325 -9.89 -15.40 -27.12
N SER A 326 -11.17 -15.11 -26.85
CA SER A 326 -11.83 -15.48 -25.60
C SER A 326 -11.70 -17.00 -25.43
N VAL A 327 -10.92 -17.43 -24.44
CA VAL A 327 -11.03 -18.81 -23.95
C VAL A 327 -12.14 -18.78 -22.89
N ALA A 328 -13.24 -19.44 -23.22
CA ALA A 328 -14.36 -19.72 -22.32
C ALA A 328 -13.98 -20.73 -21.23
#